data_AF-R9C115-F1
#
_entry.id   AF-R9C115-F1
#
_cell.length_a   1.000
_cell.length_b   1.000
_cell.length_c   1.000
_cell.angle_alpha   90.00
_cell.angle_beta   90.00
_cell.angle_gamma   90.00
#
_symmetry.space_group_name_H-M   'P 1'
#
loop_
_entity.id
_entity.type
_entity.pdbx_description
1 polymer ?
#
loop_
_entity_poly.entity_id
_entity_poly.type
_entity_poly.pdbx_seq_one_letter_code
_entity_poly.pdbx_strand_id
1 'polypeptide(L)'
;MNYKAFENKFDVKGHIAYATVLKKDGSELVFQIDTDDVERIKSMGTWFAEWHKDFNAYTIQNIRKSKGTKPVKQSLQTAVLNTNPKAPVKHINGNMLDNRKVNLEIVSRSQQNQYEKFDDNTIAIILTNKYGIPHSRALISYEDLNNVITEDLSWVEYKKNGVVMVVANTPQGRIHLDKFIMNPNESEVVHHINLNPLDCRRNNLENKVIE
;
A
#
# COMPACT_ATOMS: atom_id res chain seq x y z
N MET A 1 22.63 16.33 -17.05
CA MET A 1 23.20 15.88 -15.76
C MET A 1 22.58 14.54 -15.37
N ASN A 2 23.35 13.56 -14.90
CA ASN A 2 22.78 12.28 -14.45
C ASN A 2 22.30 12.39 -13.00
N TYR A 3 21.02 12.70 -12.81
CA TYR A 3 20.40 12.91 -11.49
C TYR A 3 20.57 11.73 -10.51
N LYS A 4 20.79 10.52 -11.02
CA LYS A 4 21.01 9.30 -10.24
C LYS A 4 22.45 9.12 -9.74
N ALA A 5 23.36 9.97 -10.19
CA ALA A 5 24.77 9.97 -9.79
C ALA A 5 25.17 11.30 -9.11
N PHE A 6 24.20 12.15 -8.80
CA PHE A 6 24.42 13.38 -8.06
C PHE A 6 24.86 13.07 -6.62
N GLU A 7 26.02 13.56 -6.21
CA GLU A 7 26.48 13.37 -4.83
C GLU A 7 25.57 14.15 -3.87
N ASN A 8 24.90 13.44 -2.96
CA ASN A 8 24.03 14.08 -1.98
C ASN A 8 24.87 14.68 -0.85
N LYS A 9 24.72 15.99 -0.66
CA LYS A 9 25.30 16.71 0.48
C LYS A 9 24.29 16.75 1.61
N PHE A 10 24.74 16.44 2.82
CA PHE A 10 23.92 16.50 4.03
C PHE A 10 24.33 17.72 4.86
N ASP A 11 23.34 18.55 5.22
CA ASP A 11 23.45 19.70 6.12
C ASP A 11 22.77 19.35 7.44
N VAL A 12 23.55 19.22 8.52
CA VAL A 12 23.06 18.76 9.83
C VAL A 12 22.74 19.96 10.71
N LYS A 13 21.51 20.02 11.22
CA LYS A 13 21.00 21.06 12.13
C LYS A 13 20.37 20.40 13.36
N GLY A 14 21.18 20.24 14.41
CA GLY A 14 20.76 19.54 15.62
C GLY A 14 20.44 18.07 15.33
N HIS A 15 19.20 17.65 15.62
CA HIS A 15 18.75 16.28 15.44
C HIS A 15 18.20 15.96 14.03
N ILE A 16 18.21 16.95 13.13
CA ILE A 16 17.69 16.79 11.77
C ILE A 16 18.82 17.04 10.77
N ALA A 17 18.94 16.16 9.78
CA ALA A 17 19.81 16.35 8.63
C ALA A 17 18.98 16.56 7.36
N TYR A 18 19.38 17.54 6.56
CA TYR A 18 18.75 17.90 5.29
C TYR A 18 19.67 17.50 4.14
N ALA A 19 19.11 16.95 3.06
CA ALA A 19 19.90 16.63 1.89
C ALA A 19 19.21 16.99 0.57
N THR A 20 19.99 17.59 -0.33
CA THR A 20 19.53 17.91 -1.68
C THR A 20 19.64 16.70 -2.59
N VAL A 21 18.58 16.46 -3.35
CA VAL A 21 18.47 15.44 -4.40
C VAL A 21 17.98 16.07 -5.68
N LEU A 22 18.24 15.39 -6.80
CA LEU A 22 17.76 15.82 -8.11
C LEU A 22 16.56 14.98 -8.56
N LYS A 23 15.60 15.65 -9.20
CA LYS A 23 14.57 15.05 -10.03
C LYS A 23 15.14 14.70 -11.42
N LYS A 24 14.37 13.96 -12.21
CA LYS A 24 14.73 13.60 -13.60
C LYS A 24 14.98 14.83 -14.49
N ASP A 25 14.24 15.92 -14.27
CA ASP A 25 14.39 17.19 -14.99
C ASP A 25 15.62 18.01 -14.53
N GLY A 26 16.34 17.55 -13.51
CA GLY A 26 17.51 18.22 -12.94
C GLY A 26 17.19 19.27 -11.88
N SER A 27 15.92 19.57 -11.60
CA SER A 27 15.57 20.47 -10.49
C SER A 27 15.62 19.77 -9.14
N GLU A 28 15.86 20.57 -8.10
CA GLU A 28 16.21 20.10 -6.77
C GLU A 28 14.99 19.85 -5.88
N LEU A 29 15.12 18.89 -4.97
CA LEU A 29 14.27 18.72 -3.80
C LEU A 29 15.15 18.51 -2.57
N VAL A 30 14.62 18.86 -1.39
CA VAL A 30 15.29 18.62 -0.12
C VAL A 30 14.47 17.61 0.67
N PHE A 31 15.12 16.54 1.13
CA PHE A 31 14.54 15.62 2.10
C PHE A 31 15.22 15.77 3.45
N GLN A 32 14.56 15.32 4.51
CA GLN A 32 15.11 15.31 5.86
C GLN A 32 15.07 13.92 6.49
N ILE A 33 16.06 13.61 7.32
CA ILE A 33 16.19 12.39 8.12
C ILE A 33 16.70 12.75 9.52
N ASP A 34 16.69 11.80 10.45
CA ASP A 34 17.35 11.97 11.73
C ASP A 34 18.88 11.99 11.54
N THR A 35 19.57 12.83 12.32
CA THR A 35 21.04 13.00 12.24
C THR A 35 21.77 11.67 12.40
N ASP A 36 21.29 10.78 13.27
CA ASP A 36 21.92 9.50 13.56
C ASP A 36 21.91 8.52 12.37
N ASP A 37 21.08 8.77 11.36
CA ASP A 37 21.01 7.94 10.15
C ASP A 37 21.92 8.40 9.01
N VAL A 38 22.52 9.60 9.10
CA VAL A 38 23.25 10.24 7.99
C VAL A 38 24.36 9.36 7.42
N GLU A 39 25.28 8.88 8.25
CA GLU A 39 26.44 8.12 7.78
C GLU A 39 26.02 6.81 7.11
N ARG A 40 25.03 6.13 7.70
CA ARG A 40 24.47 4.90 7.14
C ARG A 40 23.81 5.17 5.79
N ILE A 41 22.91 6.16 5.71
CA ILE A 41 22.20 6.52 4.46
C ILE A 41 23.18 6.97 3.37
N LYS A 42 24.22 7.74 3.73
CA LYS A 42 25.28 8.18 2.81
C LYS A 42 26.10 7.00 2.29
N SER A 43 26.46 6.03 3.14
CA SER A 43 27.21 4.84 2.74
C SER A 43 26.49 3.93 1.73
N MET A 44 25.16 4.05 1.62
CA MET A 44 24.34 3.27 0.69
C MET A 44 24.40 3.81 -0.76
N GLY A 45 25.09 4.93 -0.97
CA GLY A 45 25.32 5.56 -2.27
C GLY A 45 24.37 6.72 -2.56
N THR A 46 24.20 7.04 -3.84
CA THR A 46 23.39 8.17 -4.28
C THR A 46 21.90 7.92 -4.17
N TRP A 47 21.21 8.94 -3.68
CA TRP A 47 19.76 9.09 -3.59
C TRP A 47 19.25 10.14 -4.58
N PHE A 48 18.06 9.91 -5.12
CA PHE A 48 17.41 10.78 -6.09
C PHE A 48 15.89 10.81 -5.88
N ALA A 49 15.24 11.85 -6.39
CA ALA A 49 13.79 11.98 -6.33
C ALA A 49 13.12 11.33 -7.53
N GLU A 50 12.07 10.54 -7.27
CA GLU A 50 11.24 9.94 -8.32
C GLU A 50 9.76 10.07 -7.96
N TRP A 51 8.94 10.39 -8.96
CA TRP A 51 7.50 10.51 -8.81
C TRP A 51 6.87 9.14 -8.47
N HIS A 52 6.06 9.10 -7.41
CA HIS A 52 5.37 7.90 -6.97
C HIS A 52 3.87 8.07 -7.11
N LYS A 53 3.27 7.33 -8.05
CA LYS A 53 1.85 7.45 -8.41
C LYS A 53 0.90 7.25 -7.23
N ASP A 54 1.15 6.25 -6.36
CA ASP A 54 0.22 5.93 -5.27
C ASP A 54 0.20 7.01 -4.18
N PHE A 55 1.28 7.81 -4.09
CA PHE A 55 1.39 8.91 -3.13
C PHE A 55 1.11 10.27 -3.77
N ASN A 56 0.97 10.31 -5.11
CA ASN A 56 0.87 11.55 -5.89
C ASN A 56 1.95 12.58 -5.49
N ALA A 57 3.17 12.09 -5.25
CA ALA A 57 4.26 12.89 -4.69
C ALA A 57 5.64 12.31 -5.09
N TYR A 58 6.68 13.13 -4.96
CA TYR A 58 8.05 12.65 -5.09
C TYR A 58 8.48 11.87 -3.84
N THR A 59 9.11 10.72 -4.07
CA THR A 59 9.77 9.90 -3.04
C THR A 59 11.26 9.82 -3.30
N ILE A 60 12.03 9.52 -2.27
CA ILE A 60 13.48 9.41 -2.37
C ILE A 60 13.89 7.95 -2.52
N GLN A 61 14.72 7.67 -3.53
CA GLN A 61 15.15 6.33 -3.87
C GLN A 61 16.65 6.26 -4.20
N ASN A 62 17.18 5.06 -4.07
CA ASN A 62 18.54 4.68 -4.39
C ASN A 62 18.49 3.47 -5.35
N ILE A 63 19.56 3.27 -6.12
CA ILE A 63 19.75 2.04 -6.92
C ILE A 63 20.87 1.23 -6.30
N ARG A 64 20.52 0.11 -5.66
CA ARG A 64 21.47 -0.84 -5.13
C ARG A 64 21.89 -1.80 -6.24
N LYS A 65 23.19 -1.83 -6.55
CA LYS A 65 23.79 -2.83 -7.45
C LYS A 65 24.40 -3.95 -6.61
N SER A 66 24.12 -5.19 -6.97
CA SER A 66 24.84 -6.37 -6.44
C SER A 66 25.43 -7.16 -7.60
N LYS A 67 26.65 -7.70 -7.43
CA LYS A 67 27.39 -8.42 -8.48
C LYS A 67 26.53 -9.54 -9.07
N GLY A 68 26.33 -9.53 -10.38
CA GLY A 68 25.57 -10.58 -11.11
C GLY A 68 24.05 -10.49 -11.02
N THR A 69 23.48 -9.52 -10.31
CA THR A 69 22.01 -9.36 -10.19
C THR A 69 21.55 -8.05 -10.84
N LYS A 70 20.30 -8.03 -11.30
CA LYS A 70 19.67 -6.81 -11.81
C LYS A 70 19.66 -5.75 -10.70
N PRO A 71 19.99 -4.48 -11.00
CA PRO A 71 19.92 -3.40 -10.02
C PRO A 71 18.51 -3.31 -9.42
N VAL A 72 18.44 -3.17 -8.10
CA VAL A 72 17.17 -3.08 -7.37
C VAL A 72 17.02 -1.67 -6.82
N LYS A 73 15.83 -1.08 -7.01
CA LYS A 73 15.47 0.19 -6.39
C LYS A 73 15.19 -0.01 -4.91
N GLN A 74 15.73 0.88 -4.09
CA GLN A 74 15.51 0.91 -2.65
C GLN A 74 14.90 2.25 -2.27
N SER A 75 13.86 2.24 -1.42
CA SER A 75 13.23 3.46 -0.91
C SER A 75 13.95 3.98 0.33
N LEU A 76 13.99 5.31 0.49
CA LEU A 76 14.63 5.95 1.65
C LEU A 76 13.91 5.58 2.95
N GLN A 77 12.58 5.62 2.97
CA GLN A 77 11.77 5.24 4.15
C GLN A 77 12.11 3.84 4.70
N THR A 78 12.22 2.82 3.82
CA THR A 78 12.59 1.47 4.27
C THR A 78 14.05 1.38 4.69
N ALA A 79 14.93 2.18 4.09
CA ALA A 79 16.32 2.26 4.48
C ALA A 79 16.45 2.91 5.86
N VAL A 80 15.81 4.06 6.11
CA VAL A 80 15.82 4.74 7.41
C VAL A 80 15.32 3.81 8.51
N LEU A 81 14.21 3.11 8.30
CA LEU A 81 13.67 2.14 9.27
C LEU A 81 14.45 0.82 9.34
N ASN A 82 15.45 0.61 8.48
CA ASN A 82 16.22 -0.63 8.37
C ASN A 82 15.32 -1.89 8.28
N THR A 83 14.25 -1.80 7.48
CA THR A 83 13.24 -2.86 7.33
C THR A 83 13.29 -3.49 5.94
N ASN A 84 12.46 -4.50 5.72
CA ASN A 84 12.34 -5.17 4.42
C ASN A 84 12.04 -4.12 3.31
N PRO A 85 12.76 -4.12 2.16
CA PRO A 85 12.50 -3.18 1.06
C PRO A 85 11.08 -3.22 0.48
N LYS A 86 10.31 -4.29 0.74
CA LYS A 86 8.91 -4.46 0.33
C LYS A 86 7.90 -4.12 1.42
N ALA A 87 8.36 -3.78 2.64
CA ALA A 87 7.50 -3.37 3.73
C ALA A 87 6.74 -2.10 3.31
N PRO A 88 5.40 -2.04 3.49
CA PRO A 88 4.67 -0.81 3.30
C PRO A 88 5.02 0.15 4.44
N VAL A 89 5.53 1.32 4.08
CA VAL A 89 5.81 2.40 5.03
C VAL A 89 5.00 3.60 4.59
N LYS A 90 4.32 4.26 5.53
CA LYS A 90 3.60 5.51 5.31
C LYS A 90 4.25 6.66 6.09
N HIS A 91 4.10 7.87 5.57
CA HIS A 91 4.46 9.11 6.26
C HIS A 91 3.26 9.63 7.03
N ILE A 92 3.41 9.81 8.34
CA ILE A 92 2.32 10.20 9.24
C ILE A 92 1.79 11.60 8.89
N ASN A 93 2.69 12.55 8.59
CA ASN A 93 2.33 13.92 8.25
C ASN A 93 1.99 14.16 6.76
N GLY A 94 1.98 13.10 5.93
CA GLY A 94 1.74 13.22 4.49
C GLY A 94 2.87 13.85 3.67
N ASN A 95 3.96 14.31 4.28
CA ASN A 95 5.14 14.85 3.59
C ASN A 95 6.14 13.73 3.28
N MET A 96 6.17 13.26 2.03
CA MET A 96 7.06 12.18 1.56
C MET A 96 8.56 12.52 1.62
N LEU A 97 8.91 13.80 1.79
CA LEU A 97 10.29 14.26 1.94
C LEU A 97 10.74 14.31 3.40
N ASP A 98 9.81 14.18 4.36
CA ASP A 98 10.11 14.05 5.79
C ASP A 98 10.34 12.59 6.18
N ASN A 99 11.56 12.10 6.03
CA ASN A 99 11.95 10.72 6.27
C ASN A 99 12.56 10.51 7.67
N ARG A 100 12.27 11.38 8.64
CA ARG A 100 12.61 11.15 10.05
C ARG A 100 11.80 9.97 10.58
N LYS A 101 12.39 9.14 11.43
CA LYS A 101 11.76 7.93 12.02
C LYS A 101 10.45 8.25 12.71
N VAL A 102 10.36 9.37 13.43
CA VAL A 102 9.13 9.85 14.10
C VAL A 102 7.96 10.07 13.13
N ASN A 103 8.24 10.24 11.84
CA ASN A 103 7.24 10.44 10.80
C ASN A 103 6.95 9.18 9.97
N LEU A 104 7.64 8.06 10.21
CA LEU A 104 7.53 6.85 9.41
C LEU A 104 6.88 5.72 10.21
N GLU A 105 5.86 5.08 9.64
CA GLU A 105 5.19 3.93 10.25
C GLU A 105 5.14 2.76 9.27
N ILE A 106 5.54 1.56 9.74
CA ILE A 106 5.34 0.31 8.99
C ILE A 106 3.87 -0.07 9.10
N VAL A 107 3.18 -0.15 7.97
CA VAL A 107 1.75 -0.46 7.93
C VAL A 107 1.55 -1.96 8.08
N SER A 108 0.76 -2.38 9.07
CA SER A 108 0.29 -3.77 9.13
C SER A 108 -0.71 -4.03 8.01
N ARG A 109 -0.50 -5.11 7.24
CA ARG A 109 -1.42 -5.52 6.17
C ARG A 109 -2.57 -6.38 6.67
N SER A 110 -2.51 -6.84 7.91
CA SER A 110 -3.52 -7.65 8.58
C SER A 110 -4.16 -6.79 9.66
N GLN A 111 -4.93 -5.80 9.22
CA GLN A 111 -5.76 -4.97 10.08
C GLN A 111 -7.22 -5.18 9.71
N GLN A 112 -8.07 -5.30 10.72
CA GLN A 112 -9.52 -5.31 10.55
C GLN A 112 -9.93 -4.09 9.74
N ASN A 113 -10.78 -4.29 8.73
CA ASN A 113 -11.29 -3.17 7.95
C ASN A 113 -12.19 -2.28 8.81
N GLN A 114 -12.06 -0.97 8.62
CA GLN A 114 -13.08 -0.03 9.04
C GLN A 114 -14.34 -0.20 8.17
N TYR A 115 -15.49 0.17 8.71
CA TYR A 115 -16.76 0.13 7.98
C TYR A 115 -17.67 1.30 8.35
N GLU A 116 -18.60 1.61 7.47
CA GLU A 116 -19.64 2.63 7.65
C GLU A 116 -21.01 1.95 7.49
N LYS A 117 -21.98 2.26 8.37
CA LYS A 117 -23.38 1.90 8.12
C LYS A 117 -23.92 2.83 7.05
N PHE A 118 -24.24 2.30 5.87
CA PHE A 118 -24.72 3.10 4.75
C PHE A 118 -26.24 3.34 4.85
N ASP A 119 -26.98 2.28 5.17
CA ASP A 119 -28.40 2.30 5.51
C ASP A 119 -28.73 1.14 6.48
N ASP A 120 -30.00 0.89 6.76
CA ASP A 120 -30.41 -0.16 7.72
C ASP A 120 -30.02 -1.59 7.32
N ASN A 121 -29.84 -1.84 6.02
CA ASN A 121 -29.54 -3.17 5.48
C ASN A 121 -28.16 -3.27 4.83
N THR A 122 -27.44 -2.16 4.68
CA THR A 122 -26.18 -2.09 3.94
C THR A 122 -25.03 -1.59 4.80
N ILE A 123 -23.93 -2.34 4.80
CA ILE A 123 -22.65 -1.93 5.34
C ILE A 123 -21.69 -1.64 4.19
N ALA A 124 -20.95 -0.53 4.29
CA ALA A 124 -19.83 -0.23 3.41
C ALA A 124 -18.51 -0.54 4.12
N ILE A 125 -17.79 -1.55 3.65
CA ILE A 125 -16.43 -1.87 4.07
C ILE A 125 -15.47 -0.88 3.43
N ILE A 126 -14.62 -0.24 4.23
CA ILE A 126 -13.58 0.67 3.73
C ILE A 126 -12.37 -0.17 3.28
N LEU A 127 -12.08 -0.13 1.98
CA LEU A 127 -10.93 -0.82 1.39
C LEU A 127 -9.74 0.15 1.30
N THR A 128 -8.63 -0.25 1.90
CA THR A 128 -7.39 0.53 1.87
C THR A 128 -6.38 -0.05 0.90
N ASN A 129 -5.53 0.81 0.33
CA ASN A 129 -4.36 0.33 -0.41
C ASN A 129 -3.32 -0.26 0.56
N LYS A 130 -2.18 -0.74 0.03
CA LYS A 130 -1.11 -1.35 0.84
C LYS A 130 -0.47 -0.41 1.88
N TYR A 131 -0.72 0.91 1.80
CA TYR A 131 -0.22 1.92 2.72
C TYR A 131 -1.29 2.34 3.76
N GLY A 132 -2.43 1.67 3.81
CA GLY A 132 -3.52 1.98 4.73
C GLY A 132 -4.36 3.20 4.30
N ILE A 133 -4.19 3.69 3.06
CA ILE A 133 -4.97 4.83 2.55
C ILE A 133 -6.30 4.30 1.98
N PRO A 134 -7.46 4.75 2.48
CA PRO A 134 -8.76 4.41 1.90
C PRO A 134 -8.85 4.83 0.43
N HIS A 135 -9.41 3.97 -0.43
CA HIS A 135 -9.53 4.27 -1.87
C HIS A 135 -10.79 3.73 -2.53
N SER A 136 -11.44 2.71 -1.95
CA SER A 136 -12.71 2.18 -2.44
C SER A 136 -13.56 1.64 -1.29
N ARG A 137 -14.81 1.30 -1.59
CA ARG A 137 -15.76 0.70 -0.65
C ARG A 137 -16.39 -0.53 -1.28
N ALA A 138 -16.52 -1.59 -0.50
CA ALA A 138 -17.34 -2.75 -0.86
C ALA A 138 -18.62 -2.76 -0.04
N LEU A 139 -19.75 -3.09 -0.65
CA LEU A 139 -21.04 -3.19 0.04
C LEU A 139 -21.31 -4.63 0.42
N ILE A 140 -21.82 -4.85 1.63
CA ILE A 140 -22.31 -6.15 2.11
C ILE A 140 -23.67 -5.97 2.78
N SER A 141 -24.44 -7.06 2.88
CA SER A 141 -25.66 -7.06 3.69
C SER A 141 -25.32 -6.89 5.17
N TYR A 142 -26.19 -6.21 5.92
CA TYR A 142 -26.01 -6.01 7.37
C TYR A 142 -25.81 -7.32 8.14
N GLU A 143 -26.52 -8.39 7.76
CA GLU A 143 -26.42 -9.71 8.38
C GLU A 143 -25.03 -10.35 8.26
N ASP A 144 -24.21 -9.93 7.29
CA ASP A 144 -22.87 -10.48 7.07
C ASP A 144 -21.78 -9.74 7.87
N LEU A 145 -22.11 -8.61 8.50
CA LEU A 145 -21.15 -7.71 9.17
C LEU A 145 -20.19 -8.46 10.11
N ASN A 146 -20.74 -9.25 11.03
CA ASN A 146 -19.95 -9.91 12.09
C ASN A 146 -19.06 -11.04 11.55
N ASN A 147 -19.42 -11.64 10.43
CA ASN A 147 -18.63 -12.71 9.81
C ASN A 147 -17.55 -12.14 8.88
N VAL A 148 -17.81 -10.96 8.28
CA VAL A 148 -16.91 -10.33 7.32
C VAL A 148 -15.88 -9.42 8.01
N ILE A 149 -16.28 -8.66 9.02
CA ILE A 149 -15.40 -7.71 9.72
C ILE A 149 -14.80 -8.36 10.97
N THR A 150 -13.70 -9.07 10.80
CA THR A 150 -13.00 -9.80 11.86
C THR A 150 -11.56 -9.30 12.03
N GLU A 151 -10.92 -9.66 13.15
CA GLU A 151 -9.49 -9.34 13.36
C GLU A 151 -8.56 -10.15 12.44
N ASP A 152 -9.02 -11.31 11.96
CA ASP A 152 -8.23 -12.25 11.15
C ASP A 152 -8.28 -11.94 9.64
N LEU A 153 -9.28 -11.19 9.18
CA LEU A 153 -9.49 -10.90 7.77
C LEU A 153 -9.32 -9.41 7.47
N SER A 154 -8.47 -9.13 6.48
CA SER A 154 -8.29 -7.81 5.90
C SER A 154 -8.64 -7.86 4.41
N TRP A 155 -9.80 -7.29 4.09
CA TRP A 155 -10.34 -7.18 2.75
C TRP A 155 -9.70 -6.03 1.99
N VAL A 156 -9.28 -6.31 0.76
CA VAL A 156 -8.68 -5.34 -0.15
C VAL A 156 -9.25 -5.48 -1.54
N GLU A 157 -9.26 -4.38 -2.29
CA GLU A 157 -9.51 -4.43 -3.72
C GLU A 157 -8.33 -5.13 -4.43
N TYR A 158 -8.66 -6.11 -5.27
CA TYR A 158 -7.69 -6.84 -6.07
C TYR A 158 -8.11 -6.81 -7.54
N LYS A 159 -7.17 -6.40 -8.40
CA LYS A 159 -7.39 -6.34 -9.85
C LYS A 159 -6.51 -7.37 -10.57
N LYS A 160 -7.13 -8.23 -11.39
CA LYS A 160 -6.44 -9.20 -12.24
C LYS A 160 -7.06 -9.19 -13.63
N ASN A 161 -6.23 -9.02 -14.66
CA ASN A 161 -6.67 -8.99 -16.07
C ASN A 161 -7.84 -8.01 -16.33
N GLY A 162 -7.82 -6.84 -15.66
CA GLY A 162 -8.88 -5.84 -15.78
C GLY A 162 -10.08 -6.04 -14.85
N VAL A 163 -10.26 -7.24 -14.30
CA VAL A 163 -11.38 -7.59 -13.41
C VAL A 163 -11.05 -7.20 -11.97
N VAL A 164 -11.97 -6.47 -11.34
CA VAL A 164 -11.91 -6.07 -9.92
C VAL A 164 -12.61 -7.14 -9.08
N MET A 165 -12.04 -7.42 -7.90
CA MET A 165 -12.56 -8.36 -6.90
C MET A 165 -12.25 -7.82 -5.51
N VAL A 166 -13.02 -8.24 -4.51
CA VAL A 166 -12.71 -7.98 -3.09
C VAL A 166 -12.19 -9.26 -2.46
N VAL A 167 -10.99 -9.21 -1.88
CA VAL A 167 -10.28 -10.41 -1.42
C VAL A 167 -9.58 -10.19 -0.09
N ALA A 168 -9.45 -11.24 0.71
CA ALA A 168 -8.55 -11.32 1.85
C ALA A 168 -7.38 -12.24 1.51
N ASN A 169 -6.14 -11.84 1.83
CA ASN A 169 -4.96 -12.68 1.62
C ASN A 169 -4.53 -13.27 2.97
N THR A 170 -4.71 -14.58 3.14
CA THR A 170 -4.32 -15.31 4.35
C THR A 170 -3.08 -16.17 4.07
N PRO A 171 -2.40 -16.71 5.11
CA PRO A 171 -1.33 -17.69 4.91
C PRO A 171 -1.75 -18.94 4.12
N GLN A 172 -3.03 -19.33 4.22
CA GLN A 172 -3.59 -20.51 3.54
C GLN A 172 -3.99 -20.22 2.08
N GLY A 173 -4.12 -18.95 1.71
CA GLY A 173 -4.45 -18.57 0.35
C GLY A 173 -5.31 -17.31 0.28
N ARG A 174 -5.82 -17.04 -0.90
CA ARG A 174 -6.69 -15.89 -1.14
C ARG A 174 -8.14 -16.32 -1.01
N ILE A 175 -8.89 -15.58 -0.20
CA ILE A 175 -10.33 -15.73 -0.02
C ILE A 175 -11.01 -14.60 -0.79
N HIS A 176 -12.09 -14.92 -1.51
CA HIS A 176 -12.91 -13.94 -2.23
C HIS A 176 -14.15 -13.62 -1.41
N LEU A 177 -14.49 -12.34 -1.28
CA LEU A 177 -15.58 -11.89 -0.39
C LEU A 177 -16.95 -12.44 -0.82
N ASP A 178 -17.23 -12.41 -2.11
CA ASP A 178 -18.47 -12.93 -2.69
C ASP A 178 -18.65 -14.42 -2.42
N LYS A 179 -17.59 -15.22 -2.59
CA LYS A 179 -17.57 -16.65 -2.27
C LYS A 179 -17.67 -16.90 -0.77
N PHE A 180 -17.05 -16.05 0.05
CA PHE A 180 -17.15 -16.15 1.49
C PHE A 180 -18.60 -15.94 1.98
N ILE A 181 -19.33 -15.00 1.38
CA ILE A 181 -20.72 -14.69 1.70
C ILE A 181 -21.68 -15.78 1.18
N MET A 182 -21.50 -16.21 -0.07
CA MET A 182 -22.44 -17.11 -0.75
C MET A 182 -22.12 -18.60 -0.59
N ASN A 183 -20.89 -18.94 -0.20
CA ASN A 183 -20.41 -20.31 -0.01
C ASN A 183 -20.81 -21.27 -1.15
N PRO A 184 -20.42 -20.97 -2.42
CA PRO A 184 -20.75 -21.82 -3.56
C PRO A 184 -20.09 -23.19 -3.46
N ASN A 185 -20.74 -24.21 -4.01
CA ASN A 185 -20.12 -25.52 -4.18
C ASN A 185 -19.15 -25.56 -5.39
N GLU A 186 -18.47 -26.68 -5.62
CA GLU A 186 -17.46 -26.82 -6.68
C GLU A 186 -18.02 -26.68 -8.10
N SER A 187 -19.32 -26.91 -8.29
CA SER A 187 -20.03 -26.76 -9.56
C SER A 187 -20.67 -25.38 -9.74
N GLU A 188 -20.46 -24.46 -8.80
CA GLU A 188 -21.08 -23.14 -8.79
C GLU A 188 -20.06 -22.00 -8.90
N VAL A 189 -20.51 -20.91 -9.50
CA VAL A 189 -19.83 -19.60 -9.49
C VAL A 189 -20.76 -18.55 -8.92
N VAL A 190 -20.20 -17.64 -8.11
CA VAL A 190 -20.95 -16.47 -7.65
C VAL A 190 -21.03 -15.45 -8.77
N HIS A 191 -22.25 -15.04 -9.12
CA HIS A 191 -22.55 -14.03 -10.10
C HIS A 191 -23.08 -12.77 -9.40
N HIS A 192 -22.58 -11.61 -9.80
CA HIS A 192 -23.05 -10.31 -9.32
C HIS A 192 -24.12 -9.80 -10.28
N ILE A 193 -25.37 -9.69 -9.83
CA ILE A 193 -26.54 -9.38 -10.66
C ILE A 193 -26.38 -8.04 -11.38
N ASN A 194 -25.92 -7.01 -10.67
CA ASN A 194 -25.67 -5.68 -11.25
C ASN A 194 -24.30 -5.54 -11.93
N LEU A 195 -23.54 -6.63 -12.05
CA LEU A 195 -22.18 -6.67 -12.62
C LEU A 195 -21.16 -5.77 -11.91
N ASN A 196 -21.46 -5.29 -10.69
CA ASN A 196 -20.54 -4.51 -9.87
C ASN A 196 -19.85 -5.41 -8.84
N PRO A 197 -18.56 -5.75 -9.01
CA PRO A 197 -17.84 -6.66 -8.11
C PRO A 197 -17.56 -6.09 -6.71
N LEU A 198 -17.85 -4.80 -6.49
CA LEU A 198 -17.79 -4.17 -5.16
C LEU A 198 -19.14 -4.22 -4.44
N ASP A 199 -20.20 -4.71 -5.07
CA ASP A 199 -21.51 -4.86 -4.44
C ASP A 199 -21.77 -6.33 -4.07
N CYS A 200 -21.25 -6.72 -2.91
CA CYS A 200 -21.35 -8.06 -2.36
C CYS A 200 -22.57 -8.25 -1.44
N ARG A 201 -23.60 -7.40 -1.54
CA ARG A 201 -24.86 -7.61 -0.81
C ARG A 201 -25.53 -8.89 -1.30
N ARG A 202 -26.12 -9.68 -0.41
CA ARG A 202 -26.75 -10.98 -0.75
C ARG A 202 -27.83 -10.85 -1.82
N ASN A 203 -28.61 -9.77 -1.80
CA ASN A 203 -29.63 -9.52 -2.82
C ASN A 203 -29.07 -9.18 -4.22
N ASN A 204 -27.76 -8.97 -4.32
CA ASN A 204 -27.04 -8.73 -5.56
C ASN A 204 -26.16 -9.94 -5.98
N LEU A 205 -26.11 -11.01 -5.17
CA LEU A 205 -25.31 -12.19 -5.45
C LEU A 205 -26.19 -13.42 -5.69
N GLU A 206 -25.79 -14.26 -6.65
CA GLU A 206 -26.44 -15.54 -6.91
C GLU A 206 -25.40 -16.61 -7.27
N ASN A 207 -25.60 -17.85 -6.82
CA ASN A 207 -24.79 -18.98 -7.28
C ASN A 207 -25.36 -19.51 -8.60
N LYS A 208 -24.51 -19.62 -9.62
CA LYS A 208 -24.84 -20.21 -10.94
C LYS A 208 -24.05 -21.47 -11.16
N VAL A 209 -24.70 -22.50 -11.71
CA VAL A 209 -24.01 -23.72 -12.14
C VAL A 209 -23.05 -23.40 -13.28
N ILE A 210 -21.86 -24.00 -13.24
CA ILE A 210 -20.86 -23.93 -14.30
C ILE A 210 -21.36 -24.78 -15.46
N GLU A 211 -21.59 -24.15 -16.62
CA GLU A 211 -21.88 -24.84 -17.89
C GLU A 211 -20.62 -25.40 -18.55
#